data_AF-A0A7W0V0W8-F1
#
_entry.id   AF-A0A7W0V0W8-F1
#
_cell.length_a   1.000
_cell.length_b   1.000
_cell.length_c   1.000
_cell.angle_alpha   90.00
_cell.angle_beta   90.00
_cell.angle_gamma   90.00
#
_symmetry.space_group_name_H-M   'P 1'
#
loop_
_entity.id
_entity.type
_entity.pdbx_description
1 polymer ?
#
loop_
_entity_poly.entity_id
_entity_poly.type
_entity_poly.pdbx_seq_one_letter_code
_entity_poly.pdbx_strand_id
1 'polypeptide(L)'
;MKNRASTHLFILLLIVACEIVGYVALRRAALIRGFEPSMIGAVRDLLLYVPIVLLLLWLSRAMKYAGSWTLYTAAILLFSMGMLVQYRLYSDPEYGSRNKAEARAEKTQTLRIRYINKYYDAEKKQLMGLPPTAPQSEDDFDQESIRRSDFTIANVLTSSFTWVPIFAFIAFAVAYWLCTRDDFLMLVQRHSFVIVLATLIPLALAVATSSAGKALGNMTPWEPSKIPFLLGFAGILTQYYRELARTYWGLPKTSNVLPLVVMGMV
;
A
#
# COMPACT_ATOMS: atom_id res chain seq x y z
N MET A 1 10.33 26.60 -12.26
CA MET A 1 11.63 25.98 -11.89
C MET A 1 11.66 24.56 -12.46
N LYS A 2 12.68 24.17 -13.25
CA LYS A 2 12.75 22.81 -13.82
C LYS A 2 13.04 21.80 -12.69
N ASN A 3 12.10 20.90 -12.46
CA ASN A 3 12.22 19.78 -11.52
C ASN A 3 13.29 18.81 -12.05
N ARG A 4 14.46 18.71 -11.40
CA ARG A 4 15.56 17.83 -11.83
C ARG A 4 15.47 16.49 -11.11
N ALA A 5 15.71 15.39 -11.83
CA ALA A 5 15.74 14.05 -11.26
C ALA A 5 16.71 13.92 -10.07
N SER A 6 17.84 14.65 -10.09
CA SER A 6 18.83 14.66 -9.00
C SER A 6 18.28 15.22 -7.69
N THR A 7 17.44 16.26 -7.73
CA THR A 7 16.78 16.81 -6.54
C THR A 7 15.81 15.78 -5.94
N HIS A 8 15.10 15.05 -6.79
CA HIS A 8 14.15 14.02 -6.37
C HIS A 8 14.84 12.76 -5.86
N LEU A 9 16.02 12.42 -6.38
CA LEU A 9 16.88 11.40 -5.79
C LEU A 9 17.30 11.79 -4.36
N PHE A 10 17.68 13.04 -4.13
CA PHE A 10 17.99 13.52 -2.78
C PHE A 10 16.77 13.43 -1.85
N ILE A 11 15.59 13.84 -2.32
CA ILE A 11 14.33 13.68 -1.56
C ILE A 11 14.07 12.20 -1.24
N LEU A 12 14.32 11.28 -2.18
CA LEU A 12 14.18 9.84 -1.91
C LEU A 12 15.14 9.35 -0.83
N LEU A 13 16.38 9.81 -0.82
CA LEU A 13 17.32 9.46 0.25
C LEU A 13 16.85 9.99 1.60
N LEU A 14 16.27 11.19 1.65
CA LEU A 14 15.64 11.71 2.87
C LEU A 14 14.43 10.87 3.31
N ILE A 15 13.59 10.44 2.37
CA ILE A 15 12.47 9.54 2.65
C ILE A 15 13.00 8.22 3.26
N VAL A 16 14.02 7.60 2.66
CA VAL A 16 14.65 6.39 3.20
C VAL A 16 15.22 6.62 4.60
N ALA A 17 15.86 7.75 4.86
CA ALA A 17 16.37 8.08 6.19
C ALA A 17 15.22 8.20 7.21
N CYS A 18 14.12 8.88 6.85
CA CYS A 18 12.93 8.98 7.69
C CYS A 18 12.31 7.60 7.96
N GLU A 19 12.28 6.71 6.97
CA GLU A 19 11.77 5.35 7.12
C GLU A 19 12.63 4.54 8.09
N ILE A 20 13.96 4.61 7.99
CA ILE A 20 14.87 3.94 8.93
C ILE A 20 14.57 4.40 10.37
N VAL A 21 14.44 5.70 10.59
CA VAL A 21 14.06 6.25 11.90
C VAL A 21 12.67 5.75 12.33
N GLY A 22 11.70 5.72 11.40
CA GLY A 22 10.36 5.19 11.62
C GLY A 22 10.36 3.72 12.06
N TYR A 23 11.12 2.85 11.40
CA TYR A 23 11.27 1.43 11.75
C TYR A 23 11.89 1.26 13.15
N VAL A 24 12.93 2.05 13.47
CA VAL A 24 13.56 2.03 14.81
C VAL A 24 12.58 2.49 15.88
N ALA A 25 11.84 3.57 15.64
CA ALA A 25 10.83 4.09 16.57
C ALA A 25 9.69 3.08 16.78
N LEU A 26 9.19 2.45 15.71
CA LEU A 26 8.16 1.42 15.79
C LEU A 26 8.64 0.18 16.54
N ARG A 27 9.89 -0.24 16.33
CA ARG A 27 10.48 -1.35 17.08
C ARG A 27 10.54 -1.04 18.58
N ARG A 28 11.05 0.13 18.96
CA ARG A 28 11.07 0.57 20.37
C ARG A 28 9.66 0.61 20.97
N ALA A 29 8.70 1.20 20.24
CA ALA A 29 7.32 1.28 20.70
C ALA A 29 6.67 -0.11 20.87
N ALA A 30 7.03 -1.07 20.03
CA ALA A 30 6.54 -2.45 20.12
C ALA A 30 7.18 -3.23 21.28
N LEU A 31 8.49 -3.05 21.52
CA LEU A 31 9.18 -3.66 22.65
C LEU A 31 8.55 -3.24 23.99
N ILE A 32 8.22 -1.96 24.14
CA ILE A 32 7.49 -1.45 25.32
C ILE A 32 6.14 -2.17 25.48
N ARG A 33 5.47 -2.50 24.37
CA ARG A 33 4.18 -3.20 24.34
C ARG A 33 4.27 -4.72 24.47
N GLY A 34 5.48 -5.28 24.57
CA GLY A 34 5.72 -6.71 24.84
C GLY A 34 5.76 -7.63 23.63
N PHE A 35 6.05 -7.10 22.44
CA PHE A 35 6.31 -7.91 21.24
C PHE A 35 7.48 -7.33 20.43
N GLU A 36 8.19 -8.19 19.70
CA GLU A 36 9.35 -7.79 18.89
C GLU A 36 9.00 -7.88 17.39
N PRO A 37 8.93 -6.72 16.69
CA PRO A 37 8.77 -6.66 15.25
C PRO A 37 9.92 -7.34 14.51
N SER A 38 9.64 -7.92 13.35
CA SER A 38 10.70 -8.55 12.54
C SER A 38 11.65 -7.51 11.96
N MET A 39 12.93 -7.64 12.27
CA MET A 39 13.99 -6.87 11.61
C MET A 39 14.10 -7.24 10.13
N ILE A 40 13.84 -8.50 9.79
CA ILE A 40 13.87 -8.99 8.40
C ILE A 40 12.79 -8.29 7.56
N GLY A 41 11.59 -8.08 8.13
CA GLY A 41 10.53 -7.33 7.48
C GLY A 41 10.91 -5.87 7.19
N ALA A 42 11.54 -5.19 8.15
CA ALA A 42 12.00 -3.82 7.97
C ALA A 42 13.08 -3.72 6.88
N VAL A 43 14.05 -4.65 6.87
CA VAL A 43 15.09 -4.70 5.83
C VAL A 43 14.48 -4.93 4.45
N ARG A 44 13.50 -5.84 4.32
CA ARG A 44 12.77 -6.04 3.05
C ARG A 44 12.15 -4.75 2.57
N ASP A 45 11.44 -4.02 3.43
CA ASP A 45 10.77 -2.78 3.02
C ASP A 45 11.78 -1.72 2.56
N LEU A 46 12.91 -1.60 3.25
CA LEU A 46 14.01 -0.73 2.82
C LEU A 46 14.60 -1.16 1.47
N LEU A 47 14.67 -2.46 1.21
CA LEU A 47 15.12 -2.98 -0.09
C LEU A 47 14.13 -2.68 -1.23
N LEU A 48 12.85 -2.41 -0.95
CA LEU A 48 11.89 -1.98 -1.97
C LEU A 48 12.22 -0.60 -2.56
N TYR A 49 13.07 0.21 -1.91
CA TYR A 49 13.58 1.44 -2.52
C TYR A 49 14.59 1.19 -3.64
N VAL A 50 15.24 0.01 -3.69
CA VAL A 50 16.17 -0.33 -4.77
C VAL A 50 15.48 -0.31 -6.14
N PRO A 51 14.40 -1.07 -6.39
CA PRO A 51 13.68 -0.99 -7.66
C PRO A 51 13.07 0.40 -7.90
N ILE A 52 12.69 1.15 -6.87
CA ILE A 52 12.23 2.54 -7.00
C ILE A 52 13.35 3.42 -7.58
N VAL A 53 14.56 3.39 -7.00
CA VAL A 53 15.70 4.16 -7.50
C VAL A 53 16.06 3.74 -8.92
N LEU A 54 16.01 2.44 -9.23
CA LEU A 54 16.20 1.95 -10.60
C LEU A 54 15.15 2.53 -11.56
N LEU A 55 13.88 2.62 -11.15
CA LEU A 55 12.84 3.28 -11.94
C LEU A 55 13.13 4.77 -12.16
N LEU A 56 13.61 5.50 -11.15
CA LEU A 56 14.02 6.90 -11.32
C LEU A 56 15.12 7.03 -12.37
N LEU A 57 16.15 6.19 -12.29
CA LEU A 57 17.27 6.19 -13.23
C LEU A 57 16.82 5.80 -14.64
N TRP A 58 15.98 4.78 -14.76
CA TRP A 58 15.41 4.34 -16.03
C TRP A 58 14.54 5.43 -16.67
N LEU A 59 13.61 6.04 -15.91
CA LEU A 59 12.78 7.14 -16.38
C LEU A 59 13.63 8.34 -16.80
N SER A 60 14.65 8.69 -16.02
CA SER A 60 15.49 9.84 -16.29
C SER A 60 16.40 9.63 -17.50
N ARG A 61 17.00 8.45 -17.67
CA ARG A 61 18.05 8.21 -18.68
C ARG A 61 17.53 7.54 -19.94
N ALA A 62 16.76 6.47 -19.80
CA ALA A 62 16.25 5.71 -20.95
C ALA A 62 15.01 6.37 -21.54
N MET A 63 14.02 6.70 -20.70
CA MET A 63 12.76 7.28 -21.17
C MET A 63 12.77 8.80 -21.31
N LYS A 64 13.85 9.46 -20.86
CA LYS A 64 14.03 10.93 -20.90
C LYS A 64 12.80 11.68 -20.38
N TYR A 65 12.26 11.23 -19.25
CA TYR A 65 11.03 11.77 -18.66
C TYR A 65 11.10 13.30 -18.49
N ALA A 66 10.15 13.99 -19.12
CA ALA A 66 10.05 15.45 -19.11
C ALA A 66 8.92 15.98 -18.20
N GLY A 67 8.19 15.10 -17.52
CA GLY A 67 7.08 15.48 -16.65
C GLY A 67 7.49 15.96 -15.25
N SER A 68 6.51 16.13 -14.38
CA SER A 68 6.77 16.59 -13.00
C SER A 68 7.22 15.46 -12.10
N TRP A 69 8.50 15.49 -11.72
CA TRP A 69 9.06 14.57 -10.73
C TRP A 69 8.40 14.65 -9.34
N THR A 70 7.69 15.75 -9.02
CA THR A 70 6.94 15.86 -7.77
C THR A 70 5.86 14.79 -7.63
N LEU A 71 5.18 14.41 -8.72
CA LEU A 71 4.17 13.34 -8.68
C LEU A 71 4.80 12.00 -8.34
N TYR A 72 5.98 11.74 -8.91
CA TYR A 72 6.75 10.53 -8.64
C TYR A 72 7.17 10.45 -7.17
N THR A 73 7.78 11.51 -6.62
CA THR A 73 8.16 11.50 -5.19
C THR A 73 6.98 11.54 -4.23
N ALA A 74 5.88 12.20 -4.58
CA ALA A 74 4.68 12.21 -3.75
C ALA A 74 4.05 10.81 -3.68
N ALA A 75 3.99 10.10 -4.81
CA ALA A 75 3.54 8.70 -4.83
C ALA A 75 4.44 7.81 -3.97
N ILE A 76 5.76 8.00 -4.03
CA ILE A 76 6.70 7.25 -3.20
C ILE A 76 6.53 7.60 -1.74
N LEU A 77 6.38 8.87 -1.37
CA LEU A 77 6.11 9.28 0.00
C LEU A 77 4.85 8.62 0.57
N LEU A 78 3.77 8.54 -0.21
CA LEU A 78 2.55 7.83 0.19
C LEU A 78 2.78 6.32 0.34
N PHE A 79 3.55 5.74 -0.57
CA PHE A 79 3.97 4.35 -0.47
C PHE A 79 4.80 4.07 0.80
N SER A 80 5.76 4.95 1.13
CA SER A 80 6.57 4.94 2.35
C SER A 80 5.71 4.96 3.61
N MET A 81 4.78 5.93 3.71
CA MET A 81 3.83 6.00 4.81
C MET A 81 3.00 4.70 4.95
N GLY A 82 2.56 4.15 3.81
CA GLY A 82 1.87 2.87 3.75
C GLY A 82 2.72 1.71 4.30
N MET A 83 4.00 1.63 3.94
CA MET A 83 4.91 0.60 4.43
C MET A 83 5.12 0.68 5.94
N LEU A 84 5.37 1.87 6.51
CA LEU A 84 5.49 2.02 7.97
C LEU A 84 4.21 1.59 8.71
N VAL A 85 3.04 1.98 8.20
CA VAL A 85 1.75 1.58 8.79
C VAL A 85 1.55 0.08 8.69
N GLN A 86 1.84 -0.52 7.53
CA GLN A 86 1.76 -1.97 7.33
C GLN A 86 2.74 -2.71 8.25
N TYR A 87 3.98 -2.24 8.36
CA TYR A 87 4.98 -2.82 9.26
C TYR A 87 4.50 -2.82 10.70
N ARG A 88 3.94 -1.69 11.17
CA ARG A 88 3.33 -1.60 12.50
C ARG A 88 2.19 -2.60 12.67
N LEU A 89 1.27 -2.65 11.71
CA LEU A 89 0.07 -3.50 11.80
C LEU A 89 0.44 -4.98 11.75
N TYR A 90 1.28 -5.40 10.81
CA TYR A 90 1.63 -6.82 10.63
C TYR A 90 2.63 -7.34 11.65
N SER A 91 3.37 -6.45 12.33
CA SER A 91 4.20 -6.84 13.46
C SER A 91 3.40 -7.03 14.75
N ASP A 92 2.15 -6.54 14.79
CA ASP A 92 1.27 -6.65 15.94
C ASP A 92 0.57 -8.03 15.93
N PRO A 93 0.77 -8.88 16.97
CA PRO A 93 0.22 -10.24 17.01
C PRO A 93 -1.30 -10.28 16.85
N GLU A 94 -1.99 -9.21 17.25
CA GLU A 94 -3.43 -9.05 17.11
C GLU A 94 -3.88 -9.15 15.64
N TYR A 95 -3.19 -8.46 14.75
CA TYR A 95 -3.59 -8.34 13.34
C TYR A 95 -3.20 -9.56 12.51
N GLY A 96 -2.16 -10.28 12.92
CA GLY A 96 -1.74 -11.56 12.31
C GLY A 96 -2.56 -12.77 12.78
N SER A 97 -3.31 -12.65 13.88
CA SER A 97 -4.09 -13.76 14.44
C SER A 97 -5.35 -14.07 13.62
N ARG A 98 -5.68 -15.36 13.49
CA ARG A 98 -6.99 -15.80 12.97
C ARG A 98 -8.12 -15.43 13.92
N ASN A 99 -7.91 -15.54 15.23
CA ASN A 99 -8.87 -15.17 16.27
C ASN A 99 -8.50 -13.83 16.93
N LYS A 100 -8.96 -12.73 16.33
CA LYS A 100 -8.63 -11.36 16.79
C LYS A 100 -9.11 -11.05 18.20
N ALA A 101 -10.19 -11.67 18.66
CA ALA A 101 -10.73 -11.41 20.00
C ALA A 101 -9.81 -11.95 21.09
N GLU A 102 -9.33 -13.18 20.90
CA GLU A 102 -8.38 -13.84 21.81
C GLU A 102 -7.03 -13.13 21.82
N ALA A 103 -6.47 -12.80 20.65
CA ALA A 103 -5.20 -12.09 20.58
C ALA A 103 -5.27 -10.68 21.21
N ARG A 104 -6.43 -10.00 21.14
CA ARG A 104 -6.66 -8.74 21.88
C ARG A 104 -6.68 -8.94 23.39
N ALA A 105 -7.32 -10.00 23.86
CA ALA A 105 -7.39 -10.32 25.28
C ALA A 105 -5.98 -10.62 25.83
N GLU A 106 -5.21 -11.45 25.13
CA GLU A 106 -3.81 -11.74 25.45
C GLU A 106 -2.97 -10.46 25.52
N LYS A 107 -3.02 -9.63 24.48
CA LYS A 107 -2.28 -8.37 24.41
C LYS A 107 -2.65 -7.42 25.54
N THR A 108 -3.94 -7.29 25.85
CA THR A 108 -4.42 -6.46 26.95
C THR A 108 -3.91 -6.98 28.29
N GLN A 109 -3.90 -8.30 28.48
CA GLN A 109 -3.37 -8.93 29.68
C GLN A 109 -1.86 -8.72 29.82
N THR A 110 -1.08 -8.88 28.75
CA THR A 110 0.38 -8.61 28.74
C THR A 110 0.68 -7.16 29.10
N LEU A 111 -0.04 -6.20 28.50
CA LEU A 111 0.12 -4.78 28.80
C LEU A 111 -0.24 -4.46 30.25
N ARG A 112 -1.31 -5.08 30.78
CA ARG A 112 -1.73 -4.92 32.16
C ARG A 112 -0.67 -5.45 33.14
N ILE A 113 -0.13 -6.65 32.91
CA ILE A 113 0.91 -7.23 33.77
C ILE A 113 2.19 -6.38 33.72
N ARG A 114 2.61 -5.92 32.55
CA ARG A 114 3.76 -5.00 32.43
C ARG A 114 3.54 -3.68 33.15
N TYR A 115 2.34 -3.10 33.06
CA TYR A 115 2.00 -1.89 33.80
C TYR A 115 2.10 -2.11 35.32
N ILE A 116 1.56 -3.23 35.82
CA ILE A 116 1.69 -3.59 37.24
C ILE A 116 3.16 -3.76 37.62
N ASN A 117 3.93 -4.49 36.82
CA ASN A 117 5.34 -4.73 37.11
C ASN A 117 6.17 -3.45 37.15
N LYS A 118 5.85 -2.46 36.29
CA LYS A 118 6.58 -1.19 36.18
C LYS A 118 6.24 -0.20 37.28
N TYR A 119 4.97 -0.12 37.68
CA TYR A 119 4.49 0.99 38.53
C TYR A 119 4.06 0.57 39.93
N TYR A 120 3.90 -0.73 40.21
CA TYR A 120 3.40 -1.18 41.51
C TYR A 120 4.55 -1.66 42.38
N ASP A 121 4.56 -1.15 43.61
CA ASP A 121 5.49 -1.56 44.64
C ASP A 121 5.15 -2.96 45.17
N ALA A 122 6.11 -3.57 45.85
CA ALA A 122 5.99 -4.95 46.36
C ALA A 122 4.76 -5.16 47.25
N GLU A 123 4.42 -4.18 48.11
CA GLU A 123 3.25 -4.21 48.98
C GLU A 123 1.94 -4.21 48.17
N LYS A 124 1.86 -3.34 47.15
CA LYS A 124 0.67 -3.23 46.29
C LYS A 124 0.48 -4.50 45.44
N LYS A 125 1.57 -5.12 44.99
CA LYS A 125 1.51 -6.43 44.29
C LYS A 125 1.05 -7.54 45.22
N GLN A 126 1.50 -7.55 46.48
CA GLN A 126 1.08 -8.52 47.49
C GLN A 126 -0.43 -8.42 47.78
N LEU A 127 -0.99 -7.22 47.87
CA LEU A 127 -2.44 -7.00 48.01
C LEU A 127 -3.26 -7.52 46.82
N MET A 128 -2.65 -7.60 45.63
CA MET A 128 -3.27 -8.18 44.43
C MET A 128 -3.07 -9.69 44.30
N GLY A 129 -2.41 -10.33 45.26
CA GLY A 129 -2.04 -11.76 45.20
C GLY A 129 -0.91 -12.07 44.21
N LEU A 130 -0.13 -11.07 43.82
CA LEU A 130 1.04 -11.21 42.94
C LEU A 130 2.33 -11.32 43.76
N PRO A 131 3.41 -11.88 43.19
CA PRO A 131 4.71 -11.93 43.86
C PRO A 131 5.19 -10.52 44.27
N PRO A 132 5.67 -10.34 45.51
CA PRO A 132 6.13 -9.04 46.01
C PRO A 132 7.51 -8.69 45.44
N THR A 133 7.56 -8.37 44.15
CA THR A 133 8.78 -7.93 43.46
C THR A 133 8.86 -6.41 43.41
N ALA A 134 10.08 -5.88 43.46
CA ALA A 134 10.31 -4.46 43.22
C ALA A 134 9.79 -4.04 41.81
N PRO A 135 9.49 -2.75 41.61
CA PRO A 135 9.17 -2.24 40.28
C PRO A 135 10.29 -2.55 39.28
N GLN A 136 9.95 -3.14 38.15
CA GLN A 136 10.88 -3.41 37.06
C GLN A 136 11.13 -2.13 36.25
N SER A 137 12.40 -1.90 35.89
CA SER A 137 12.82 -0.79 35.04
C SER A 137 12.51 -1.07 33.56
N GLU A 138 12.59 -0.06 32.69
CA GLU A 138 12.38 -0.26 31.24
C GLU A 138 13.36 -1.27 30.65
N ASP A 139 14.60 -1.29 31.13
CA ASP A 139 15.66 -2.19 30.67
C ASP A 139 15.40 -3.66 31.05
N ASP A 140 14.64 -3.91 32.12
CA ASP A 140 14.26 -5.26 32.54
C ASP A 140 13.21 -5.88 31.60
N PHE A 141 12.33 -5.05 31.00
CA PHE A 141 11.29 -5.50 30.07
C PHE A 141 11.80 -5.84 28.68
N ASP A 142 12.98 -5.34 28.32
CA ASP A 142 13.67 -5.68 27.07
C ASP A 142 14.33 -7.08 27.15
N GLN A 143 14.51 -7.63 28.36
CA GLN A 143 15.10 -8.95 28.59
C GLN A 143 14.07 -10.05 28.88
N GLU A 144 12.85 -9.68 29.30
CA GLU A 144 11.75 -10.61 29.53
C GLU A 144 11.24 -11.27 28.23
N SER A 145 10.41 -12.31 28.33
CA SER A 145 9.94 -13.15 27.21
C SER A 145 9.10 -12.38 26.17
N ILE A 146 9.78 -11.63 25.30
CA ILE A 146 9.16 -10.91 24.21
C ILE A 146 8.67 -11.93 23.17
N ARG A 147 7.39 -11.83 22.80
CA ARG A 147 6.86 -12.60 21.67
C ARG A 147 7.54 -12.11 20.40
N ARG A 148 8.51 -12.88 19.91
CA ARG A 148 9.23 -12.58 18.67
C ARG A 148 8.36 -12.86 17.46
N SER A 149 8.50 -12.02 16.44
CA SER A 149 7.90 -12.27 15.13
C SER A 149 8.51 -13.52 14.48
N ASP A 150 7.66 -14.47 14.07
CA ASP A 150 8.04 -15.68 13.31
C ASP A 150 8.40 -15.39 11.83
N PHE A 151 8.61 -14.13 11.46
CA PHE A 151 8.84 -13.74 10.08
C PHE A 151 10.28 -14.03 9.63
N THR A 152 10.44 -15.10 8.83
CA THR A 152 11.72 -15.60 8.33
C THR A 152 12.08 -15.06 6.95
N ILE A 153 13.31 -15.31 6.50
CA ILE A 153 13.78 -14.98 5.14
C ILE A 153 12.97 -15.72 4.07
N ALA A 154 12.56 -16.97 4.32
CA ALA A 154 11.69 -17.71 3.40
C ALA A 154 10.34 -17.01 3.21
N ASN A 155 9.79 -16.41 4.28
CA ASN A 155 8.57 -15.62 4.20
C ASN A 155 8.78 -14.34 3.38
N VAL A 156 9.95 -13.70 3.46
CA VAL A 156 10.27 -12.56 2.57
C VAL A 156 10.16 -12.94 1.10
N LEU A 157 10.73 -14.09 0.72
CA LEU A 157 10.81 -14.50 -0.68
C LEU A 157 9.49 -15.05 -1.24
N THR A 158 8.56 -15.47 -0.38
CA THR A 158 7.29 -16.07 -0.80
C THR A 158 6.08 -15.21 -0.50
N SER A 159 6.21 -14.19 0.34
CA SER A 159 5.09 -13.35 0.76
C SER A 159 4.62 -12.42 -0.36
N SER A 160 3.29 -12.29 -0.44
CA SER A 160 2.62 -11.28 -1.24
C SER A 160 3.05 -9.85 -0.88
N PHE A 161 3.48 -9.59 0.36
CA PHE A 161 3.97 -8.28 0.78
C PHE A 161 5.25 -7.86 0.05
N THR A 162 6.02 -8.81 -0.48
CA THR A 162 7.21 -8.53 -1.29
C THR A 162 6.86 -8.46 -2.77
N TRP A 163 6.10 -9.45 -3.26
CA TRP A 163 5.83 -9.59 -4.68
C TRP A 163 4.78 -8.61 -5.21
N VAL A 164 3.79 -8.22 -4.42
CA VAL A 164 2.77 -7.25 -4.86
C VAL A 164 3.40 -5.89 -5.15
N PRO A 165 4.23 -5.29 -4.28
CA PRO A 165 4.94 -4.05 -4.61
C PRO A 165 5.88 -4.18 -5.82
N ILE A 166 6.67 -5.27 -5.90
CA ILE A 166 7.58 -5.49 -7.03
C ILE A 166 6.80 -5.59 -8.34
N PHE A 167 5.71 -6.37 -8.35
CA PHE A 167 4.82 -6.47 -9.50
C PHE A 167 4.22 -5.12 -9.86
N ALA A 168 3.80 -4.31 -8.88
CA ALA A 168 3.29 -2.97 -9.11
C ALA A 168 4.34 -2.05 -9.77
N PHE A 169 5.61 -2.13 -9.37
CA PHE A 169 6.70 -1.37 -9.98
C PHE A 169 6.97 -1.80 -11.43
N ILE A 170 6.96 -3.11 -11.69
CA ILE A 170 7.10 -3.65 -13.04
C ILE A 170 5.91 -3.23 -13.91
N ALA A 171 4.69 -3.37 -13.40
CA ALA A 171 3.47 -2.97 -14.09
C ALA A 171 3.46 -1.47 -14.39
N PHE A 172 3.93 -0.64 -13.46
CA PHE A 172 4.12 0.79 -13.70
C PHE A 172 5.12 1.05 -14.84
N ALA A 173 6.28 0.38 -14.85
CA ALA A 173 7.27 0.54 -15.91
C ALA A 173 6.70 0.18 -17.28
N VAL A 174 6.01 -0.96 -17.36
CA VAL A 174 5.34 -1.43 -18.58
C VAL A 174 4.26 -0.44 -19.02
N ALA A 175 3.40 -0.01 -18.09
CA ALA A 175 2.33 0.94 -18.38
C ALA A 175 2.88 2.28 -18.88
N TYR A 176 3.91 2.82 -18.22
CA TYR A 176 4.57 4.04 -18.66
C TYR A 176 5.16 3.87 -20.06
N TRP A 177 5.90 2.78 -20.31
CA TRP A 177 6.47 2.49 -21.62
C TRP A 177 5.41 2.41 -22.72
N LEU A 178 4.30 1.70 -22.48
CA LEU A 178 3.18 1.61 -23.40
C LEU A 178 2.54 2.98 -23.67
N CYS A 179 2.36 3.80 -22.63
CA CYS A 179 1.81 5.16 -22.77
C CYS A 179 2.71 6.14 -23.52
N THR A 180 4.00 5.82 -23.72
CA THR A 180 4.88 6.62 -24.59
C THR A 180 4.80 6.25 -26.06
N ARG A 181 4.02 5.22 -26.43
CA ARG A 181 3.87 4.74 -27.81
C ARG A 181 2.53 5.17 -28.38
N ASP A 182 2.57 6.02 -29.41
CA ASP A 182 1.36 6.53 -30.08
C ASP A 182 0.48 5.40 -30.64
N ASP A 183 1.09 4.36 -31.20
CA ASP A 183 0.38 3.19 -31.73
C ASP A 183 -0.49 2.51 -30.66
N PHE A 184 0.04 2.40 -29.44
CA PHE A 184 -0.67 1.79 -28.32
C PHE A 184 -1.80 2.70 -27.82
N LEU A 185 -1.55 4.01 -27.71
CA LEU A 185 -2.60 4.96 -27.35
C LEU A 185 -3.75 4.96 -28.35
N MET A 186 -3.43 4.88 -29.65
CA MET A 186 -4.42 4.77 -30.72
C MET A 186 -5.18 3.44 -30.66
N LEU A 187 -4.50 2.33 -30.35
CA LEU A 187 -5.14 1.03 -30.12
C LEU A 187 -6.14 1.08 -28.95
N VAL A 188 -5.72 1.63 -27.82
CA VAL A 188 -6.55 1.78 -26.62
C VAL A 188 -7.75 2.67 -26.91
N GLN A 189 -7.55 3.77 -27.64
CA GLN A 189 -8.65 4.64 -28.06
C GLN A 189 -9.65 3.91 -28.95
N ARG A 190 -9.17 3.18 -29.96
CA ARG A 190 -10.00 2.41 -30.91
C ARG A 190 -10.81 1.30 -30.25
N HIS A 191 -10.27 0.67 -29.20
CA HIS A 191 -10.90 -0.43 -28.49
C HIS A 191 -11.42 -0.05 -27.10
N SER A 192 -11.57 1.25 -26.82
CA SER A 192 -11.95 1.78 -25.50
C SER A 192 -13.23 1.14 -24.94
N PHE A 193 -14.25 0.94 -25.77
CA PHE A 193 -15.49 0.27 -25.37
C PHE A 193 -15.28 -1.20 -24.95
N VAL A 194 -14.47 -1.96 -25.71
CA VAL A 194 -14.16 -3.36 -25.39
C VAL A 194 -13.35 -3.44 -24.10
N ILE A 195 -12.44 -2.48 -23.88
CA ILE A 195 -11.69 -2.36 -22.63
C ILE A 195 -12.66 -2.14 -21.47
N VAL A 196 -13.61 -1.20 -21.55
CA VAL A 196 -14.64 -1.04 -20.50
C VAL A 196 -15.39 -2.34 -20.26
N LEU A 197 -15.89 -3.00 -21.30
CA LEU A 197 -16.67 -4.23 -21.17
C LEU A 197 -15.86 -5.36 -20.51
N ALA A 198 -14.61 -5.54 -20.91
CA ALA A 198 -13.72 -6.53 -20.32
C ALA A 198 -13.49 -6.30 -18.82
N THR A 199 -13.64 -5.07 -18.35
CA THR A 199 -13.38 -4.69 -16.96
C THR A 199 -14.58 -4.87 -16.05
N LEU A 200 -15.76 -5.02 -16.66
CA LEU A 200 -16.95 -5.49 -15.96
C LEU A 200 -16.85 -6.97 -15.61
N ILE A 201 -16.01 -7.77 -16.29
CA ILE A 201 -15.82 -9.20 -15.98
C ILE A 201 -15.22 -9.41 -14.58
N PRO A 202 -14.04 -8.84 -14.22
CA PRO A 202 -13.51 -8.97 -12.87
C PRO A 202 -14.41 -8.31 -11.83
N LEU A 203 -15.14 -7.24 -12.17
CA LEU A 203 -16.15 -6.65 -11.27
C LEU A 203 -17.28 -7.63 -10.98
N ALA A 204 -17.88 -8.22 -12.03
CA ALA A 204 -18.97 -9.18 -11.89
C ALA A 204 -18.51 -10.42 -11.11
N LEU A 205 -17.30 -10.90 -11.37
CA LEU A 205 -16.71 -12.01 -10.61
C LEU A 205 -16.50 -11.63 -9.14
N ALA A 206 -15.97 -10.44 -8.86
CA ALA A 206 -15.76 -9.95 -7.50
C ALA A 206 -17.08 -9.76 -6.75
N VAL A 207 -18.13 -9.28 -7.40
CA VAL A 207 -19.48 -9.16 -6.82
C VAL A 207 -20.05 -10.55 -6.54
N ALA A 208 -20.00 -11.47 -7.51
CA ALA A 208 -20.55 -12.82 -7.37
C ALA A 208 -19.82 -13.66 -6.31
N THR A 209 -18.52 -13.43 -6.12
CA THR A 209 -17.70 -14.11 -5.11
C THR A 209 -17.60 -13.36 -3.78
N SER A 210 -18.24 -12.18 -3.68
CA SER A 210 -18.17 -11.38 -2.46
C SER A 210 -19.01 -11.99 -1.34
N SER A 211 -18.50 -11.90 -0.12
CA SER A 211 -19.26 -12.21 1.09
C SER A 211 -19.22 -11.00 2.02
N ALA A 212 -20.38 -10.60 2.54
CA ALA A 212 -20.54 -9.40 3.37
C ALA A 212 -19.95 -8.11 2.74
N GLY A 213 -20.06 -7.96 1.42
CA GLY A 213 -19.57 -6.79 0.68
C GLY A 213 -18.05 -6.73 0.50
N LYS A 214 -17.33 -7.85 0.71
CA LYS A 214 -15.89 -7.95 0.55
C LYS A 214 -15.51 -9.02 -0.47
N ALA A 215 -14.51 -8.73 -1.30
CA ALA A 215 -13.93 -9.62 -2.30
C ALA A 215 -12.39 -9.63 -2.18
N LEU A 216 -11.74 -10.72 -2.61
CA LEU A 216 -10.28 -10.87 -2.60
C LEU A 216 -9.62 -10.45 -1.26
N GLY A 217 -10.17 -10.97 -0.15
CA GLY A 217 -9.77 -10.60 1.21
C GLY A 217 -10.67 -9.52 1.81
N ASN A 218 -10.12 -8.33 2.07
CA ASN A 218 -10.85 -7.20 2.67
C ASN A 218 -11.13 -6.07 1.67
N MET A 219 -10.90 -6.28 0.38
CA MET A 219 -11.13 -5.26 -0.65
C MET A 219 -12.61 -5.21 -1.00
N THR A 220 -13.11 -4.04 -1.39
CA THR A 220 -14.47 -3.94 -1.93
C THR A 220 -14.51 -4.44 -3.38
N PRO A 221 -15.61 -5.08 -3.85
CA PRO A 221 -15.69 -5.68 -5.17
C PRO A 221 -15.36 -4.75 -6.35
N TRP A 222 -15.54 -3.44 -6.18
CA TRP A 222 -15.29 -2.44 -7.22
C TRP A 222 -13.86 -1.87 -7.21
N GLU A 223 -13.05 -2.09 -6.18
CA GLU A 223 -11.67 -1.61 -6.14
C GLU A 223 -10.81 -2.05 -7.34
N PRO A 224 -10.86 -3.32 -7.81
CA PRO A 224 -10.06 -3.77 -8.96
C PRO A 224 -10.54 -3.19 -10.30
N SER A 225 -11.81 -2.82 -10.42
CA SER A 225 -12.40 -2.36 -11.69
C SER A 225 -12.30 -0.85 -11.92
N LYS A 226 -11.98 -0.06 -10.89
CA LYS A 226 -11.87 1.41 -10.97
C LYS A 226 -10.91 1.88 -12.05
N ILE A 227 -9.66 1.39 -12.04
CA ILE A 227 -8.62 1.90 -12.94
C ILE A 227 -8.95 1.58 -14.41
N PRO A 228 -9.32 0.35 -14.76
CA PRO A 228 -9.66 0.04 -16.14
C PRO A 228 -10.95 0.72 -16.63
N PHE A 229 -11.94 0.90 -15.74
CA PHE A 229 -13.14 1.68 -16.03
C PHE A 229 -12.80 3.14 -16.37
N LEU A 230 -11.95 3.80 -15.56
CA LEU A 230 -11.49 5.18 -15.82
C LEU A 230 -10.71 5.29 -17.14
N LEU A 231 -9.84 4.32 -17.45
CA LEU A 231 -9.10 4.27 -18.71
C LEU A 231 -10.03 4.16 -19.93
N GLY A 232 -11.00 3.24 -19.87
CA GLY A 232 -11.96 3.07 -20.94
C GLY A 232 -12.88 4.29 -21.10
N PHE A 233 -13.31 4.90 -20.00
CA PHE A 233 -14.10 6.13 -20.02
C PHE A 233 -13.32 7.32 -20.60
N ALA A 234 -12.05 7.47 -20.23
CA ALA A 234 -11.17 8.50 -20.81
C ALA A 234 -10.98 8.32 -22.32
N GLY A 235 -10.84 7.07 -22.79
CA GLY A 235 -10.75 6.75 -24.22
C GLY A 235 -12.03 7.16 -24.99
N ILE A 236 -13.20 6.84 -24.42
CA ILE A 236 -14.51 7.20 -24.97
C ILE A 236 -14.68 8.73 -25.02
N LEU A 237 -14.40 9.44 -23.92
CA LEU A 237 -14.49 10.90 -23.87
C LEU A 237 -13.55 11.58 -24.87
N THR A 238 -12.33 11.07 -25.03
CA THR A 238 -11.35 11.63 -25.98
C THR A 238 -11.83 11.46 -27.42
N GLN A 239 -12.43 10.32 -27.76
CA GLN A 239 -13.03 10.11 -29.07
C GLN A 239 -14.21 11.07 -29.31
N TYR A 240 -15.10 11.24 -28.32
CA TYR A 240 -16.22 12.16 -28.46
C TYR A 240 -15.80 13.62 -28.54
N TYR A 241 -14.80 14.04 -27.78
CA TYR A 241 -14.26 15.39 -27.90
C TYR A 241 -13.75 15.68 -29.32
N ARG A 242 -13.05 14.72 -29.94
CA ARG A 242 -12.57 14.82 -31.32
C ARG A 242 -13.71 14.88 -32.34
N GLU A 243 -14.83 14.22 -32.06
CA GLU A 243 -16.01 14.24 -32.93
C GLU A 243 -16.86 15.52 -32.74
N LEU A 244 -17.00 16.03 -31.51
CA LEU A 244 -17.63 17.33 -31.22
C LEU A 244 -16.85 18.50 -31.84
N ALA A 245 -15.51 18.45 -31.82
CA ALA A 245 -14.67 19.46 -32.45
C ALA A 245 -14.86 19.53 -33.99
N ARG A 246 -15.48 18.51 -34.58
CA ARG A 246 -15.77 18.42 -36.02
C ARG A 246 -17.21 18.80 -36.38
N THR A 247 -18.09 19.00 -35.40
CA THR A 247 -19.48 19.41 -35.65
C THR A 247 -19.65 20.92 -35.50
N TYR A 248 -20.26 21.55 -36.51
CA TYR A 248 -20.43 23.00 -36.60
C TYR A 248 -21.24 23.60 -35.44
N TRP A 249 -22.08 22.79 -34.78
CA TRP A 249 -22.99 23.20 -33.71
C TRP A 249 -22.58 22.70 -32.32
N GLY A 250 -21.45 21.98 -32.19
CA GLY A 250 -21.01 21.40 -30.91
C GLY A 250 -21.96 20.36 -30.32
N LEU A 251 -22.94 19.87 -31.08
CA LEU A 251 -23.86 18.83 -30.64
C LEU A 251 -23.34 17.44 -31.05
N PRO A 252 -23.23 16.48 -30.11
CA PRO A 252 -22.84 15.11 -30.42
C PRO A 252 -23.94 14.38 -31.20
N LYS A 253 -23.55 13.46 -32.09
CA LYS A 253 -24.50 12.55 -32.76
C LYS A 253 -25.20 11.65 -31.74
N THR A 254 -26.46 11.30 -31.97
CA THR A 254 -27.26 10.47 -31.07
C THR A 254 -26.64 9.08 -30.81
N SER A 255 -25.97 8.50 -31.81
CA SER A 255 -25.20 7.25 -31.70
C SER A 255 -24.07 7.31 -30.66
N ASN A 256 -23.61 8.51 -30.34
CA ASN A 256 -22.51 8.78 -29.41
C ASN A 256 -23.02 9.06 -28.00
N VAL A 257 -24.24 9.56 -27.87
CA VAL A 257 -24.87 9.87 -26.58
C VAL A 257 -25.49 8.62 -25.95
N LEU A 258 -26.04 7.72 -26.79
CA LEU A 258 -26.73 6.51 -26.32
C LEU A 258 -25.87 5.62 -25.41
N PRO A 259 -24.59 5.32 -25.73
CA PRO A 259 -23.73 4.52 -24.85
C PRO A 259 -23.47 5.19 -23.50
N LEU A 260 -23.34 6.53 -23.46
CA LEU A 260 -23.13 7.30 -22.23
C LEU A 260 -24.37 7.30 -21.34
N VAL A 261 -25.57 7.44 -21.93
CA VAL A 261 -26.84 7.37 -21.19
C VAL A 261 -27.05 5.97 -20.62
N VAL A 262 -26.80 4.92 -21.42
CA VAL A 262 -26.87 3.53 -20.95
C VAL A 262 -25.86 3.29 -19.83
N MET A 263 -24.63 3.79 -19.95
CA MET A 263 -23.64 3.70 -18.86
C MET A 263 -24.04 4.47 -17.61
N GLY A 264 -24.70 5.62 -17.74
CA GLY A 264 -25.17 6.42 -16.58
C GLY A 264 -26.39 5.85 -15.87
N MET A 265 -27.07 4.88 -16.49
CA MET A 265 -28.23 4.18 -15.92
C MET A 265 -27.87 2.85 -15.22
N VAL A 266 -26.63 2.38 -15.39
CA VAL A 266 -26.08 1.16 -14.76
C VAL A 266 -25.22 1.52 -13.56
#